data_AF-A0A354A2Z8-F1
#
_entry.id   AF-A0A354A2Z8-F1
#
_cell.length_a   1.000
_cell.length_b   1.000
_cell.length_c   1.000
_cell.angle_alpha   90.00
_cell.angle_beta   90.00
_cell.angle_gamma   90.00
#
_symmetry.space_group_name_H-M   'P 1'
#
loop_
_entity.id
_entity.type
_entity.pdbx_description
1 polymer ?
#
loop_
_entity_poly.entity_id
_entity_poly.type
_entity_poly.pdbx_seq_one_letter_code
_entity_poly.pdbx_strand_id
1 'polypeptide(L)'
;MKVDGMVNKKHISGFWFLVLLLVPVIIFPGCVTTEELASQPETYRCQVSLFFSGPAIAERDISFELAAVNIVAEDGTSREIMNTPLNINSNDVKNRQIFVGQKSLPEGKYGKLRLVIKEASISKKGKSSHLALPPEGVEIGIDVSLRRNQSTTLFLNWNADASVQEEYLFNPVFTVKSQVPELSSLLIYVTNEDSDNVSVINRESGEIAATVLVGNKPRGIATSMKGEHLKVYVVNSASNSISVIDPTTNKIENEIPIRFGRQPEAIAVAGISSERELIFVANYGSNTVSMVDGATYQELEKIDVGRGPIAIATDPPAENLAGSRFLSFDDINVLRSYRERFFNVYVVNQNSNSVSIVRIDAVAKKSMEVINLNVEWRPVALSVDYQRGKVYIANYDSDKLSVIDIPKTVKGITSDAVSTINNVGFSIIGVIADPAFDRVYLLKEIPGEVVIIRPFTESLDTLRTVMPPVMGTITVGSAPRSIVLDPEGRKLYVVNRGSDNISVIDKTTKNQEQSIPVGKRPYGITIFDK
;
A
#
# COMPACT_ATOMS: atom_id res chain seq x y z
N MET A 1 -58.98 50.55 -63.60
CA MET A 1 -58.74 51.29 -62.34
C MET A 1 -57.24 51.17 -62.07
N LYS A 2 -56.39 52.19 -62.33
CA LYS A 2 -56.10 53.38 -61.48
C LYS A 2 -55.86 52.94 -60.01
N VAL A 3 -54.75 53.18 -59.32
CA VAL A 3 -53.53 53.99 -59.49
C VAL A 3 -52.44 53.40 -58.58
N ASP A 4 -51.20 53.61 -59.02
CA ASP A 4 -49.90 53.65 -58.35
C ASP A 4 -49.78 53.60 -56.81
N GLY A 5 -48.72 52.90 -56.39
CA GLY A 5 -48.06 52.98 -55.09
C GLY A 5 -46.55 52.81 -55.29
N MET A 6 -45.92 53.90 -55.68
CA MET A 6 -44.53 54.12 -56.09
C MET A 6 -43.51 53.98 -54.93
N VAL A 7 -42.25 53.62 -55.29
CA VAL A 7 -40.94 54.14 -54.76
C VAL A 7 -40.22 53.24 -53.71
N ASN A 8 -38.92 52.85 -53.82
CA ASN A 8 -37.76 53.45 -54.50
C ASN A 8 -36.60 52.45 -54.78
N LYS A 9 -35.92 52.67 -55.93
CA LYS A 9 -34.46 52.59 -56.26
C LYS A 9 -33.65 51.35 -55.81
N LYS A 10 -33.12 50.44 -56.66
CA LYS A 10 -32.36 50.49 -57.94
C LYS A 10 -30.98 51.18 -57.92
N HIS A 11 -29.96 50.32 -58.10
CA HIS A 11 -28.70 50.41 -58.88
C HIS A 11 -27.64 51.45 -58.49
N ILE A 12 -26.34 51.16 -58.61
CA ILE A 12 -25.53 51.13 -59.85
C ILE A 12 -24.17 50.47 -59.48
N SER A 13 -23.75 49.38 -60.14
CA SER A 13 -22.61 49.26 -61.10
C SER A 13 -21.29 49.92 -60.64
N GLY A 14 -20.10 49.35 -60.71
CA GLY A 14 -19.55 48.27 -61.51
C GLY A 14 -18.01 48.48 -61.59
N PHE A 15 -17.36 47.66 -62.40
CA PHE A 15 -16.02 47.83 -62.97
C PHE A 15 -14.78 47.41 -62.15
N TRP A 16 -13.99 46.59 -62.84
CA TRP A 16 -12.66 46.08 -62.53
C TRP A 16 -11.61 47.19 -62.33
N PHE A 17 -10.63 46.97 -61.44
CA PHE A 17 -9.21 47.02 -61.78
C PHE A 17 -8.32 46.41 -60.68
N LEU A 18 -7.26 45.76 -61.13
CA LEU A 18 -6.24 45.01 -60.41
C LEU A 18 -5.27 45.96 -59.68
N VAL A 19 -5.01 45.77 -58.39
CA VAL A 19 -3.76 46.21 -57.72
C VAL A 19 -3.31 45.10 -56.78
N LEU A 20 -2.18 44.47 -57.14
CA LEU A 20 -1.37 43.63 -56.25
C LEU A 20 -0.91 44.44 -55.05
N LEU A 21 -1.14 43.93 -53.84
CA LEU A 21 -0.39 44.33 -52.64
C LEU A 21 0.11 43.05 -51.97
N LEU A 22 1.39 42.79 -52.20
CA LEU A 22 2.21 41.78 -51.54
C LEU A 22 2.22 42.02 -50.02
N VAL A 23 1.75 41.03 -49.26
CA VAL A 23 2.11 40.87 -47.85
C VAL A 23 3.01 39.64 -47.75
N PRO A 24 4.26 39.75 -47.30
CA PRO A 24 5.14 38.61 -47.15
C PRO A 24 4.72 37.82 -45.91
N VAL A 25 4.21 36.61 -46.12
CA VAL A 25 4.15 35.58 -45.09
C VAL A 25 5.59 35.09 -44.90
N ILE A 26 6.24 35.59 -43.84
CA ILE A 26 7.54 35.05 -43.39
C ILE A 26 7.26 33.70 -42.75
N ILE A 27 7.42 32.63 -43.52
CA ILE A 27 7.57 31.28 -43.00
C ILE A 27 9.03 31.15 -42.58
N PHE A 28 9.32 31.24 -41.29
CA PHE A 28 10.59 30.79 -40.76
C PHE A 28 10.62 29.25 -40.81
N PRO A 29 11.63 28.61 -41.45
CA PRO A 29 11.90 27.20 -41.24
C PRO A 29 12.65 27.11 -39.91
N GLY A 30 11.89 27.17 -38.81
CA GLY A 30 12.40 26.85 -37.49
C GLY A 30 12.61 25.36 -37.39
N CYS A 31 13.84 24.92 -37.59
CA CYS A 31 14.34 23.60 -37.22
C CYS A 31 14.04 23.39 -35.73
N VAL A 32 12.90 22.79 -35.42
CA VAL A 32 12.64 22.25 -34.09
C VAL A 32 13.34 20.91 -34.08
N THR A 33 14.54 20.91 -33.53
CA THR A 33 15.17 19.69 -33.01
C THR A 33 14.11 19.00 -32.17
N THR A 34 13.63 17.85 -32.64
CA THR A 34 13.10 16.84 -31.75
C THR A 34 14.25 16.54 -30.79
N GLU A 35 14.27 17.21 -29.64
CA GLU A 35 14.71 16.53 -28.44
C GLU A 35 13.79 15.32 -28.37
N GLU A 36 14.28 14.21 -28.91
CA GLU A 36 14.15 12.93 -28.24
C GLU A 36 14.43 13.24 -26.76
N LEU A 37 13.36 13.56 -26.02
CA LEU A 37 13.12 12.90 -24.77
C LEU A 37 13.36 11.43 -25.10
N ALA A 38 14.61 11.01 -24.89
CA ALA A 38 14.99 9.65 -24.76
C ALA A 38 14.08 9.11 -23.66
N SER A 39 12.92 8.63 -24.11
CA SER A 39 12.17 7.61 -23.43
C SER A 39 13.17 6.48 -23.30
N GLN A 40 13.90 6.48 -22.17
CA GLN A 40 14.67 5.30 -21.83
C GLN A 40 13.64 4.18 -21.81
N PRO A 41 13.79 3.15 -22.66
CA PRO A 41 12.84 2.06 -22.64
C PRO A 41 12.95 1.46 -21.24
N GLU A 42 11.83 1.30 -20.53
CA GLU A 42 11.76 0.47 -19.33
C GLU A 42 12.26 -0.93 -19.69
N THR A 43 13.56 -1.22 -19.54
CA THR A 43 14.14 -2.44 -20.13
C THR A 43 14.78 -3.37 -19.13
N TYR A 44 14.87 -2.99 -17.86
CA TYR A 44 15.36 -3.87 -16.82
C TYR A 44 14.31 -4.05 -15.73
N ARG A 45 13.52 -5.12 -15.85
CA ARG A 45 12.71 -5.65 -14.75
C ARG A 45 13.57 -6.50 -13.80
N CYS A 46 14.76 -6.06 -13.45
CA CYS A 46 15.61 -6.71 -12.46
C CYS A 46 15.98 -5.65 -11.44
N GLN A 47 15.65 -5.90 -10.19
CA GLN A 47 15.82 -4.91 -9.13
C GLN A 47 16.76 -5.46 -8.06
N VAL A 48 17.67 -4.63 -7.58
CA VAL A 48 18.48 -4.93 -6.40
C VAL A 48 18.08 -3.98 -5.29
N SER A 49 17.84 -4.55 -4.12
CA SER A 49 17.62 -3.80 -2.88
C SER A 49 18.71 -4.16 -1.89
N LEU A 50 19.34 -3.15 -1.29
CA LEU A 50 20.44 -3.31 -0.36
C LEU A 50 20.01 -2.85 1.04
N PHE A 51 20.27 -3.69 2.02
CA PHE A 51 19.99 -3.43 3.42
C PHE A 51 21.22 -3.74 4.27
N PHE A 52 21.49 -2.88 5.24
CA PHE A 52 22.52 -3.13 6.25
C PHE A 52 21.85 -3.52 7.56
N SER A 53 22.24 -4.66 8.12
CA SER A 53 21.87 -5.03 9.48
C SER A 53 22.95 -4.50 10.41
N GLY A 54 22.54 -3.66 11.36
CA GLY A 54 23.43 -3.14 12.38
C GLY A 54 23.93 -4.24 13.31
N PRO A 55 24.98 -3.93 14.09
CA PRO A 55 25.65 -4.93 14.90
C PRO A 55 24.76 -5.39 16.06
N ALA A 56 24.89 -6.66 16.45
CA ALA A 56 24.21 -7.19 17.63
C ALA A 56 24.80 -6.62 18.94
N ILE A 57 26.11 -6.38 18.92
CA ILE A 57 26.91 -5.79 20.00
C ILE A 57 27.69 -4.62 19.40
N ALA A 58 27.57 -3.45 20.01
CA ALA A 58 28.34 -2.27 19.65
C ALA A 58 29.10 -1.83 20.89
N GLU A 59 30.32 -2.34 21.10
CA GLU A 59 31.17 -1.88 22.21
C GLU A 59 31.78 -0.52 21.89
N ARG A 60 32.07 -0.27 20.61
CA ARG A 60 32.60 0.97 20.10
C ARG A 60 31.50 1.82 19.47
N ASP A 61 31.41 3.07 19.92
CA ASP A 61 30.53 4.09 19.35
C ASP A 61 31.17 4.67 18.09
N ILE A 62 30.83 4.09 16.93
CA ILE A 62 31.43 4.40 15.63
C ILE A 62 30.36 5.04 14.76
N SER A 63 30.71 6.19 14.18
CA SER A 63 29.86 6.88 13.22
C SER A 63 30.59 7.06 11.89
N PHE A 64 29.91 6.87 10.77
CA PHE A 64 30.48 7.14 9.45
C PHE A 64 29.43 7.67 8.47
N GLU A 65 29.89 8.46 7.50
CA GLU A 65 29.07 8.96 6.38
C GLU A 65 29.31 8.08 5.16
N LEU A 66 28.29 7.31 4.79
CA LEU A 66 28.25 6.53 3.55
C LEU A 66 27.70 7.42 2.43
N ALA A 67 28.57 7.91 1.56
CA ALA A 67 28.21 8.86 0.51
C ALA A 67 27.58 8.17 -0.72
N ALA A 68 28.08 6.99 -1.09
CA ALA A 68 27.57 6.23 -2.23
C ALA A 68 27.85 4.73 -2.10
N VAL A 69 27.02 3.94 -2.78
CA VAL A 69 27.24 2.49 -2.95
C VAL A 69 27.08 2.13 -4.42
N ASN A 70 28.08 1.47 -4.96
CA ASN A 70 28.07 0.93 -6.31
C ASN A 70 28.14 -0.59 -6.28
N ILE A 71 27.51 -1.23 -7.26
CA ILE A 71 27.65 -2.65 -7.55
C ILE A 71 28.44 -2.82 -8.84
N VAL A 72 29.40 -3.73 -8.82
CA VAL A 72 30.35 -3.94 -9.92
C VAL A 72 30.09 -5.30 -10.54
N ALA A 73 29.82 -5.29 -11.86
CA ALA A 73 29.65 -6.50 -12.64
C ALA A 73 30.98 -7.24 -12.80
N GLU A 74 30.95 -8.54 -13.15
CA GLU A 74 32.16 -9.33 -13.40
C GLU A 74 33.05 -8.75 -14.52
N ASP A 75 32.45 -8.00 -15.46
CA ASP A 75 33.17 -7.28 -16.53
C ASP A 75 33.84 -5.97 -16.05
N GLY A 76 33.72 -5.63 -14.76
CA GLY A 76 34.27 -4.42 -14.15
C GLY A 76 33.37 -3.18 -14.24
N THR A 77 32.21 -3.26 -14.90
CA THR A 77 31.27 -2.14 -15.02
C THR A 77 30.65 -1.80 -13.67
N SER A 78 30.91 -0.59 -13.18
CA SER A 78 30.32 -0.06 -11.95
C SER A 78 28.94 0.56 -12.21
N ARG A 79 27.97 0.25 -11.35
CA ARG A 79 26.62 0.80 -11.39
C ARG A 79 26.20 1.29 -10.03
N GLU A 80 25.61 2.48 -9.99
CA GLU A 80 25.19 3.11 -8.74
C GLU A 80 23.91 2.47 -8.19
N ILE A 81 23.92 2.10 -6.90
CA ILE A 81 22.73 1.69 -6.14
C ILE A 81 22.22 2.85 -5.29
N MET A 82 23.13 3.61 -4.67
CA MET A 82 22.81 4.73 -3.79
C MET A 82 23.79 5.88 -3.98
N ASN A 83 23.24 7.10 -3.96
CA ASN A 83 23.95 8.38 -4.07
C ASN A 83 23.46 9.45 -3.10
N THR A 84 22.61 9.06 -2.14
CA THR A 84 22.09 9.96 -1.12
C THR A 84 22.84 9.63 0.17
N PRO A 85 23.70 10.54 0.68
CA PRO A 85 24.53 10.24 1.83
C PRO A 85 23.73 9.79 3.06
N LEU A 86 24.22 8.76 3.74
CA LEU A 86 23.65 8.22 4.98
C LEU A 86 24.66 8.33 6.12
N ASN A 87 24.24 8.92 7.23
CA ASN A 87 25.00 8.91 8.47
C ASN A 87 24.59 7.70 9.30
N ILE A 88 25.54 6.84 9.61
CA ILE A 88 25.31 5.58 10.32
C ILE A 88 26.09 5.61 11.62
N ASN A 89 25.40 5.40 12.74
CA ASN A 89 26.00 5.24 14.07
C ASN A 89 25.74 3.82 14.60
N SER A 90 26.77 3.16 15.15
CA SER A 90 26.70 1.77 15.62
C SER A 90 25.67 1.53 16.72
N ASN A 91 25.45 2.50 17.61
CA ASN A 91 24.47 2.39 18.70
C ASN A 91 23.05 2.62 18.20
N ASP A 92 22.83 3.60 17.33
CA ASP A 92 21.50 3.96 16.80
C ASP A 92 20.89 2.83 15.97
N VAL A 93 21.75 2.05 15.30
CA VAL A 93 21.37 0.97 14.37
C VAL A 93 21.53 -0.41 14.99
N LYS A 94 21.86 -0.50 16.27
CA LYS A 94 22.00 -1.77 16.99
C LYS A 94 20.74 -2.61 16.86
N ASN A 95 20.88 -3.86 16.41
CA ASN A 95 19.77 -4.79 16.12
C ASN A 95 18.69 -4.22 15.18
N ARG A 96 19.06 -3.29 14.29
CA ARG A 96 18.14 -2.68 13.34
C ARG A 96 18.65 -2.84 11.92
N GLN A 97 17.72 -2.98 11.01
CA GLN A 97 18.00 -2.99 9.59
C GLN A 97 17.81 -1.60 9.00
N ILE A 98 18.76 -1.18 8.18
CA ILE A 98 18.80 0.10 7.49
C ILE A 98 18.60 -0.17 6.00
N PHE A 99 17.65 0.54 5.38
CA PHE A 99 17.54 0.55 3.93
C PHE A 99 18.61 1.47 3.34
N VAL A 100 19.43 0.91 2.46
CA VAL A 100 20.59 1.60 1.89
C VAL A 100 20.23 2.17 0.53
N GLY A 101 19.61 1.37 -0.32
CA GLY A 101 19.19 1.83 -1.63
C GLY A 101 18.60 0.71 -2.48
N GLN A 102 17.99 1.12 -3.59
CA GLN A 102 17.37 0.23 -4.54
C GLN A 102 17.55 0.76 -5.96
N LYS A 103 17.86 -0.14 -6.89
CA LYS A 103 18.06 0.22 -8.30
C LYS A 103 17.62 -0.91 -9.23
N SER A 104 17.07 -0.54 -10.38
CA SER A 104 16.91 -1.45 -11.50
C SER A 104 18.22 -1.55 -12.28
N LEU A 105 18.69 -2.77 -12.52
CA LEU A 105 19.99 -3.06 -13.11
C LEU A 105 19.86 -4.10 -14.22
N PRO A 106 20.77 -4.14 -15.20
CA PRO A 106 20.74 -5.18 -16.22
C PRO A 106 20.90 -6.59 -15.65
N GLU A 107 20.42 -7.57 -16.42
CA GLU A 107 20.69 -8.97 -16.15
C GLU A 107 22.20 -9.24 -16.24
N GLY A 108 22.70 -10.09 -15.35
CA GLY A 108 24.12 -10.40 -15.31
C GLY A 108 24.61 -10.81 -13.93
N LYS A 109 25.91 -11.10 -13.87
CA LYS A 109 26.60 -11.44 -12.63
C LYS A 109 27.34 -10.24 -12.07
N TYR A 110 27.23 -10.08 -10.77
CA TYR A 110 27.84 -9.02 -10.00
C TYR A 110 28.70 -9.62 -8.90
N GLY A 111 29.96 -9.22 -8.87
CA GLY A 111 30.99 -9.83 -8.03
C GLY A 111 31.38 -9.00 -6.82
N LYS A 112 31.09 -7.69 -6.83
CA LYS A 112 31.52 -6.79 -5.75
C LYS A 112 30.57 -5.63 -5.50
N LEU A 113 30.54 -5.15 -4.27
CA LEU A 113 30.04 -3.83 -3.88
C LEU A 113 31.22 -2.91 -3.56
N ARG A 114 31.15 -1.65 -4.00
CA ARG A 114 32.11 -0.60 -3.66
C ARG A 114 31.41 0.48 -2.86
N LEU A 115 31.88 0.71 -1.65
CA LEU A 115 31.34 1.69 -0.72
C LEU A 115 32.25 2.93 -0.73
N VAL A 116 31.64 4.11 -0.84
CA VAL A 116 32.32 5.40 -0.77
C VAL A 116 32.01 6.01 0.60
N ILE A 117 33.02 6.06 1.45
CA ILE A 117 32.91 6.59 2.81
C ILE A 117 33.63 7.92 2.83
N LYS A 118 32.93 8.97 3.27
CA LYS A 118 33.47 10.33 3.26
C LYS A 118 34.24 10.65 4.53
N GLU A 119 33.70 10.23 5.66
CA GLU A 119 34.31 10.40 6.97
C GLU A 119 33.88 9.27 7.92
N ALA A 120 34.71 9.00 8.91
CA ALA A 120 34.42 8.10 10.00
C ALA A 120 35.01 8.64 11.30
N SER A 121 34.32 8.39 12.41
CA SER A 121 34.74 8.80 13.74
C SER A 121 34.39 7.76 14.77
N ILE A 122 35.15 7.75 15.86
CA ILE A 122 34.90 6.93 17.05
C ILE A 122 34.76 7.85 18.27
N SER A 123 33.75 7.58 19.09
CA SER A 123 33.48 8.29 20.33
C SER A 123 33.89 7.43 21.53
N LYS A 124 34.69 8.01 22.43
CA LYS A 124 35.12 7.37 23.68
C LYS A 124 34.99 8.37 24.82
N LYS A 125 34.17 8.03 25.83
CA LYS A 125 33.89 8.89 27.00
C LYS A 125 33.45 10.32 26.61
N GLY A 126 32.62 10.45 25.57
CA GLY A 126 32.09 11.72 25.10
C GLY A 126 33.04 12.59 24.27
N LYS A 127 34.24 12.09 23.92
CA LYS A 127 35.14 12.72 22.95
C LYS A 127 35.15 11.93 21.64
N SER A 128 34.86 12.62 20.55
CA SER A 128 34.93 12.07 19.19
C SER A 128 36.32 12.27 18.59
N SER A 129 36.85 11.23 17.95
CA SER A 129 38.12 11.24 17.22
C SER A 129 37.89 10.75 15.79
N HIS A 130 38.49 11.42 14.81
CA HIS A 130 38.41 11.00 13.42
C HIS A 130 39.24 9.73 13.19
N LEU A 131 38.74 8.86 12.32
CA LEU A 131 39.45 7.67 11.86
C LEU A 131 39.95 7.90 10.44
N ALA A 132 41.15 7.39 10.15
CA ALA A 132 41.66 7.34 8.80
C ALA A 132 40.80 6.37 7.95
N LEU A 133 40.73 6.61 6.65
CA LEU A 133 40.02 5.76 5.69
C LEU A 133 41.01 5.07 4.75
N PRO A 134 40.68 3.88 4.20
CA PRO A 134 41.55 3.19 3.27
C PRO A 134 41.65 3.98 1.95
N PRO A 135 42.86 4.20 1.41
CA PRO A 135 43.03 5.00 0.19
C PRO A 135 42.39 4.36 -1.05
N GLU A 136 42.25 3.02 -1.06
CA GLU A 136 41.68 2.26 -2.17
C GLU A 136 40.14 2.18 -2.12
N GLY A 137 39.52 2.74 -1.08
CA GLY A 137 38.09 2.57 -0.79
C GLY A 137 37.78 1.19 -0.20
N VAL A 138 36.49 0.90 -0.04
CA VAL A 138 36.01 -0.35 0.57
C VAL A 138 35.32 -1.18 -0.49
N GLU A 139 35.84 -2.38 -0.74
CA GLU A 139 35.21 -3.38 -1.60
C GLU A 139 34.73 -4.59 -0.79
N ILE A 140 33.52 -5.06 -1.09
CA ILE A 140 32.91 -6.24 -0.47
C ILE A 140 32.62 -7.25 -1.58
N GLY A 141 33.16 -8.46 -1.47
CA GLY A 141 32.85 -9.54 -2.39
C GLY A 141 31.40 -10.00 -2.25
N ILE A 142 30.70 -10.15 -3.37
CA ILE A 142 29.36 -10.70 -3.46
C ILE A 142 29.31 -11.72 -4.59
N ASP A 143 28.36 -12.64 -4.57
CA ASP A 143 28.06 -13.54 -5.70
C ASP A 143 26.58 -13.46 -6.00
N VAL A 144 26.22 -12.58 -6.94
CA VAL A 144 24.82 -12.24 -7.22
C VAL A 144 24.56 -12.32 -8.71
N SER A 145 23.56 -13.12 -9.07
CA SER A 145 23.08 -13.25 -10.45
C SER A 145 21.70 -12.61 -10.57
N LEU A 146 21.62 -11.47 -11.25
CA LEU A 146 20.36 -10.79 -11.53
C LEU A 146 19.70 -11.39 -12.77
N ARG A 147 18.41 -11.70 -12.64
CA ARG A 147 17.58 -12.28 -13.70
C ARG A 147 16.35 -11.42 -13.95
N ARG A 148 15.81 -11.52 -15.17
CA ARG A 148 14.58 -10.83 -15.54
C ARG A 148 13.42 -11.13 -14.60
N ASN A 149 12.63 -10.11 -14.32
CA ASN A 149 11.43 -10.13 -13.48
C ASN A 149 11.69 -10.62 -12.05
N GLN A 150 12.92 -10.43 -11.54
CA GLN A 150 13.27 -10.79 -10.17
C GLN A 150 13.76 -9.58 -9.39
N SER A 151 13.40 -9.53 -8.11
CA SER A 151 14.03 -8.66 -7.13
C SER A 151 15.02 -9.49 -6.33
N THR A 152 16.24 -8.99 -6.19
CA THR A 152 17.28 -9.58 -5.36
C THR A 152 17.56 -8.68 -4.18
N THR A 153 17.39 -9.20 -2.98
CA THR A 153 17.68 -8.46 -1.75
C THR A 153 19.02 -8.89 -1.19
N LEU A 154 19.91 -7.93 -0.96
CA LEU A 154 21.20 -8.15 -0.33
C LEU A 154 21.18 -7.62 1.10
N PHE A 155 21.52 -8.49 2.03
CA PHE A 155 21.63 -8.18 3.44
C PHE A 155 23.10 -8.20 3.83
N LEU A 156 23.64 -7.07 4.29
CA LEU A 156 25.00 -6.99 4.81
C LEU A 156 24.96 -6.80 6.33
N ASN A 157 25.54 -7.73 7.08
CA ASN A 157 25.69 -7.58 8.51
C ASN A 157 26.97 -6.82 8.82
N TRP A 158 26.84 -5.68 9.49
CA TRP A 158 27.96 -4.84 9.88
C TRP A 158 28.56 -5.31 11.21
N ASN A 159 29.87 -5.57 11.23
CA ASN A 159 30.62 -5.79 12.47
C ASN A 159 31.36 -4.50 12.85
N ALA A 160 30.74 -3.68 13.68
CA ALA A 160 31.29 -2.39 14.08
C ALA A 160 32.65 -2.52 14.79
N ASP A 161 32.81 -3.46 15.71
CA ASP A 161 34.04 -3.56 16.51
C ASP A 161 35.24 -4.03 15.68
N ALA A 162 35.03 -4.95 14.73
CA ALA A 162 36.05 -5.39 13.77
C ALA A 162 36.35 -4.34 12.68
N SER A 163 35.51 -3.31 12.55
CA SER A 163 35.67 -2.25 11.54
C SER A 163 36.74 -1.21 11.89
N VAL A 164 37.31 -1.27 13.10
CA VAL A 164 38.39 -0.36 13.52
C VAL A 164 39.67 -1.14 13.76
N GLN A 165 40.64 -0.92 12.88
CA GLN A 165 41.94 -1.57 12.86
C GLN A 165 43.00 -0.65 13.46
N GLU A 166 43.90 -1.23 14.27
CA GLU A 166 45.01 -0.53 14.91
C GLU A 166 44.60 0.74 15.72
N GLU A 167 43.33 0.84 16.12
CA GLU A 167 42.71 1.97 16.83
C GLU A 167 42.57 3.30 16.06
N TYR A 168 43.10 3.44 14.85
CA TYR A 168 43.04 4.68 14.08
C TYR A 168 42.50 4.55 12.66
N LEU A 169 42.43 3.34 12.10
CA LEU A 169 41.96 3.08 10.73
C LEU A 169 40.54 2.51 10.77
N PHE A 170 39.62 3.13 10.04
CA PHE A 170 38.28 2.59 9.80
C PHE A 170 38.27 1.82 8.49
N ASN A 171 38.09 0.51 8.56
CA ASN A 171 37.90 -0.35 7.40
C ASN A 171 36.69 -1.26 7.68
N PRO A 172 35.49 -0.90 7.21
CA PRO A 172 34.28 -1.54 7.65
C PRO A 172 34.18 -2.99 7.20
N VAL A 173 33.85 -3.84 8.18
CA VAL A 173 33.71 -5.29 7.97
C VAL A 173 32.24 -5.63 7.84
N PHE A 174 31.88 -6.09 6.64
CA PHE A 174 30.54 -6.57 6.33
C PHE A 174 30.57 -8.04 5.94
N THR A 175 29.53 -8.77 6.32
CA THR A 175 29.30 -10.15 5.88
C THR A 175 27.97 -10.24 5.14
N VAL A 176 27.94 -10.93 4.00
CA VAL A 176 26.71 -11.12 3.23
C VAL A 176 25.86 -12.18 3.92
N LYS A 177 24.65 -11.82 4.33
CA LYS A 177 23.66 -12.73 4.93
C LYS A 177 22.80 -13.31 3.80
N SER A 178 22.74 -14.64 3.74
CA SER A 178 21.81 -15.34 2.84
C SER A 178 20.37 -15.17 3.30
N GLN A 179 19.45 -15.16 2.35
CA GLN A 179 18.01 -15.20 2.65
C GLN A 179 17.67 -16.53 3.32
N VAL A 180 16.97 -16.47 4.45
CA VAL A 180 16.49 -17.64 5.17
C VAL A 180 14.99 -17.76 4.89
N PRO A 181 14.47 -18.96 4.56
CA PRO A 181 13.03 -19.18 4.46
C PRO A 181 12.34 -18.87 5.80
N GLU A 182 11.27 -18.11 5.74
CA GLU A 182 10.48 -17.72 6.90
C GLU A 182 9.11 -18.42 6.87
N LEU A 183 8.51 -18.63 8.04
CA LEU A 183 7.13 -19.12 8.11
C LEU A 183 6.18 -18.05 7.57
N SER A 184 5.36 -18.39 6.58
CA SER A 184 4.40 -17.46 5.95
C SER A 184 3.47 -16.78 6.95
N SER A 185 3.09 -17.47 8.04
CA SER A 185 2.28 -16.91 9.13
C SER A 185 2.95 -15.80 9.93
N LEU A 186 4.27 -15.63 9.81
CA LEU A 186 5.03 -14.55 10.45
C LEU A 186 5.29 -13.38 9.50
N LEU A 187 4.85 -13.47 8.24
CA LEU A 187 5.16 -12.49 7.22
C LEU A 187 4.09 -11.41 7.09
N ILE A 188 4.55 -10.17 6.97
CA ILE A 188 3.76 -9.00 6.60
C ILE A 188 4.21 -8.57 5.21
N TYR A 189 3.24 -8.26 4.35
CA TYR A 189 3.49 -7.83 2.98
C TYR A 189 3.04 -6.38 2.80
N VAL A 190 3.91 -5.53 2.25
CA VAL A 190 3.62 -4.11 2.00
C VAL A 190 3.95 -3.75 0.57
N THR A 191 2.98 -3.20 -0.16
CA THR A 191 3.17 -2.73 -1.53
C THR A 191 3.85 -1.37 -1.55
N ASN A 192 4.83 -1.18 -2.42
CA ASN A 192 5.55 0.08 -2.58
C ASN A 192 5.26 0.68 -3.95
N GLU A 193 4.39 1.70 -4.00
CA GLU A 193 3.77 2.21 -5.24
C GLU A 193 4.82 2.71 -6.24
N ASP A 194 5.82 3.45 -5.79
CA ASP A 194 6.84 4.03 -6.69
C ASP A 194 8.07 3.12 -6.85
N SER A 195 8.13 2.01 -6.11
CA SER A 195 9.21 1.01 -6.20
C SER A 195 8.83 -0.21 -7.04
N ASP A 196 7.56 -0.32 -7.45
CA ASP A 196 7.00 -1.44 -8.21
C ASP A 196 7.31 -2.80 -7.59
N ASN A 197 7.36 -2.87 -6.26
CA ASN A 197 7.70 -4.07 -5.51
C ASN A 197 6.86 -4.21 -4.23
N VAL A 198 7.00 -5.36 -3.58
CA VAL A 198 6.44 -5.66 -2.27
C VAL A 198 7.57 -5.93 -1.28
N SER A 199 7.56 -5.25 -0.15
CA SER A 199 8.40 -5.56 1.00
C SER A 199 7.79 -6.69 1.81
N VAL A 200 8.58 -7.73 2.08
CA VAL A 200 8.21 -8.88 2.91
C VAL A 200 8.95 -8.76 4.24
N ILE A 201 8.22 -8.72 5.34
CA ILE A 201 8.75 -8.40 6.67
C ILE A 201 8.44 -9.55 7.61
N ASN A 202 9.44 -9.99 8.39
CA ASN A 202 9.21 -10.89 9.50
C ASN A 202 8.69 -10.07 10.70
N ARG A 203 7.47 -10.36 11.16
CA ARG A 203 6.80 -9.59 12.23
C ARG A 203 7.40 -9.80 13.62
N GLU A 204 8.15 -10.87 13.83
CA GLU A 204 8.81 -11.20 15.11
C GLU A 204 10.12 -10.42 15.26
N SER A 205 10.97 -10.43 14.22
CA SER A 205 12.24 -9.67 14.22
C SER A 205 12.08 -8.20 13.84
N GLY A 206 11.03 -7.87 13.07
CA GLY A 206 10.85 -6.54 12.47
C GLY A 206 11.86 -6.23 11.37
N GLU A 207 12.47 -7.25 10.76
CA GLU A 207 13.40 -7.11 9.62
C GLU A 207 12.71 -7.43 8.28
N ILE A 208 13.20 -6.80 7.20
CA ILE A 208 12.87 -7.19 5.83
C ILE A 208 13.50 -8.56 5.56
N ALA A 209 12.66 -9.52 5.21
CA ALA A 209 13.06 -10.86 4.79
C ALA A 209 13.35 -10.93 3.29
N ALA A 210 12.55 -10.21 2.48
CA ALA A 210 12.72 -10.16 1.02
C ALA A 210 12.03 -8.94 0.42
N THR A 211 12.36 -8.66 -0.84
CA THR A 211 11.60 -7.76 -1.72
C THR A 211 11.16 -8.55 -2.95
N VAL A 212 9.91 -8.40 -3.37
CA VAL A 212 9.34 -9.12 -4.53
C VAL A 212 8.95 -8.10 -5.59
N LEU A 213 9.55 -8.19 -6.77
CA LEU A 213 9.19 -7.31 -7.91
C LEU A 213 7.79 -7.69 -8.39
N VAL A 214 6.92 -6.70 -8.60
CA VAL A 214 5.55 -6.90 -9.10
C VAL A 214 5.29 -5.99 -10.31
N GLY A 215 4.03 -5.87 -10.74
CA GLY A 215 3.64 -4.92 -11.78
C GLY A 215 3.69 -3.46 -11.28
N ASN A 216 3.44 -2.53 -12.20
CA ASN A 216 3.67 -1.11 -11.96
C ASN A 216 2.56 -0.50 -11.08
N LYS A 217 2.95 0.37 -10.14
CA LYS A 217 2.09 1.01 -9.13
C LYS A 217 1.26 0.00 -8.32
N PRO A 218 1.90 -0.90 -7.55
CA PRO A 218 1.17 -1.80 -6.67
C PRO A 218 0.49 -1.01 -5.55
N ARG A 219 -0.80 -1.30 -5.30
CA ARG A 219 -1.63 -0.58 -4.31
C ARG A 219 -2.36 -1.52 -3.36
N GLY A 220 -3.50 -2.06 -3.81
CA GLY A 220 -4.29 -3.00 -3.02
C GLY A 220 -3.54 -4.32 -2.83
N ILE A 221 -3.61 -4.89 -1.63
CA ILE A 221 -3.01 -6.20 -1.33
C ILE A 221 -3.91 -6.98 -0.39
N ALA A 222 -4.05 -8.28 -0.64
CA ALA A 222 -4.81 -9.20 0.20
C ALA A 222 -4.19 -10.59 0.20
N THR A 223 -4.37 -11.33 1.28
CA THR A 223 -3.96 -12.74 1.40
C THR A 223 -5.10 -13.65 0.97
N SER A 224 -4.76 -14.85 0.48
CA SER A 224 -5.73 -15.93 0.33
C SER A 224 -6.27 -16.35 1.70
N MET A 225 -7.44 -16.96 1.71
CA MET A 225 -7.96 -17.58 2.93
C MET A 225 -7.17 -18.87 3.26
N LYS A 226 -7.36 -19.41 4.47
CA LYS A 226 -6.69 -20.65 4.93
C LYS A 226 -6.77 -21.77 3.89
N GLY A 227 -5.64 -22.42 3.62
CA GLY A 227 -5.53 -23.57 2.72
C GLY A 227 -4.08 -24.09 2.67
N GLU A 228 -3.84 -25.20 1.97
CA GLU A 228 -2.50 -25.80 1.84
C GLU A 228 -1.53 -24.92 1.05
N HIS A 229 -2.05 -24.05 0.16
CA HIS A 229 -1.27 -23.18 -0.71
C HIS A 229 -1.69 -21.72 -0.50
N LEU A 230 -1.12 -21.10 0.53
CA LEU A 230 -1.31 -19.67 0.80
C LEU A 230 -0.79 -18.81 -0.35
N LYS A 231 -1.47 -17.70 -0.64
CA LYS A 231 -1.10 -16.76 -1.70
C LYS A 231 -1.24 -15.32 -1.21
N VAL A 232 -0.47 -14.42 -1.81
CA VAL A 232 -0.63 -12.98 -1.65
C VAL A 232 -0.98 -12.36 -2.99
N TYR A 233 -2.10 -11.66 -3.06
CA TYR A 233 -2.61 -11.00 -4.25
C TYR A 233 -2.31 -9.51 -4.19
N VAL A 234 -1.64 -9.00 -5.21
CA VAL A 234 -1.22 -7.60 -5.31
C VAL A 234 -1.83 -6.96 -6.53
N VAL A 235 -2.65 -5.93 -6.36
CA VAL A 235 -3.21 -5.14 -7.45
C VAL A 235 -2.18 -4.13 -7.95
N ASN A 236 -1.87 -4.22 -9.24
CA ASN A 236 -0.97 -3.30 -9.94
C ASN A 236 -1.81 -2.28 -10.72
N SER A 237 -1.96 -1.07 -10.17
CA SER A 237 -2.89 -0.07 -10.70
C SER A 237 -2.53 0.40 -12.11
N ALA A 238 -1.25 0.60 -12.39
CA ALA A 238 -0.79 1.05 -13.70
C ALA A 238 -0.69 -0.08 -14.72
N SER A 239 -0.31 -1.29 -14.28
CA SER A 239 -0.28 -2.48 -15.17
C SER A 239 -1.65 -3.09 -15.44
N ASN A 240 -2.70 -2.68 -14.70
CA ASN A 240 -4.05 -3.22 -14.80
C ASN A 240 -4.08 -4.76 -14.63
N SER A 241 -3.33 -5.26 -13.66
CA SER A 241 -3.15 -6.68 -13.39
C SER A 241 -3.07 -6.99 -11.89
N ILE A 242 -3.13 -8.27 -11.54
CA ILE A 242 -2.91 -8.78 -10.18
C ILE A 242 -1.66 -9.67 -10.21
N SER A 243 -0.67 -9.39 -9.38
CA SER A 243 0.45 -10.32 -9.15
C SER A 243 0.08 -11.31 -8.04
N VAL A 244 0.33 -12.59 -8.27
CA VAL A 244 0.14 -13.66 -7.28
C VAL A 244 1.51 -14.08 -6.76
N ILE A 245 1.74 -13.89 -5.47
CA ILE A 245 3.00 -14.23 -4.79
C ILE A 245 2.80 -15.48 -3.95
N ASP A 246 3.72 -16.43 -4.10
CA ASP A 246 3.90 -17.56 -3.20
C ASP A 246 4.67 -17.10 -1.95
N PRO A 247 4.06 -17.14 -0.75
CA PRO A 247 4.70 -16.71 0.48
C PRO A 247 5.80 -17.65 0.97
N THR A 248 5.86 -18.89 0.49
CA THR A 248 6.90 -19.86 0.88
C THR A 248 8.21 -19.61 0.14
N THR A 249 8.14 -19.18 -1.12
CA THR A 249 9.31 -18.87 -1.96
C THR A 249 9.55 -17.38 -2.16
N ASN A 250 8.59 -16.52 -1.80
CA ASN A 250 8.55 -15.08 -2.07
C ASN A 250 8.79 -14.75 -3.55
N LYS A 251 8.14 -15.51 -4.44
CA LYS A 251 8.22 -15.33 -5.89
C LYS A 251 6.82 -15.18 -6.50
N ILE A 252 6.76 -14.54 -7.66
CA ILE A 252 5.53 -14.49 -8.45
C ILE A 252 5.27 -15.87 -9.06
N GLU A 253 4.09 -16.40 -8.82
CA GLU A 253 3.57 -17.60 -9.48
C GLU A 253 2.80 -17.24 -10.76
N ASN A 254 1.98 -16.18 -10.69
CA ASN A 254 1.07 -15.81 -11.77
C ASN A 254 0.84 -14.30 -11.86
N GLU A 255 0.47 -13.83 -13.05
CA GLU A 255 -0.03 -12.49 -13.29
C GLU A 255 -1.42 -12.57 -13.95
N ILE A 256 -2.42 -11.98 -13.30
CA ILE A 256 -3.82 -12.02 -13.73
C ILE A 256 -4.19 -10.68 -14.37
N PRO A 257 -4.48 -10.62 -15.68
CA PRO A 257 -4.91 -9.37 -16.31
C PRO A 257 -6.36 -9.04 -15.91
N ILE A 258 -6.60 -7.79 -15.53
CA ILE A 258 -7.96 -7.27 -15.34
C ILE A 258 -8.44 -6.75 -16.69
N ARG A 259 -9.42 -7.43 -17.29
CA ARG A 259 -9.81 -7.21 -18.70
C ARG A 259 -10.89 -6.17 -18.84
N PHE A 260 -11.84 -6.16 -17.91
CA PHE A 260 -13.04 -5.33 -18.04
C PHE A 260 -13.06 -4.09 -17.13
N GLY A 261 -12.15 -4.06 -16.14
CA GLY A 261 -11.90 -2.93 -15.23
C GLY A 261 -10.74 -2.03 -15.66
N ARG A 262 -10.69 -0.80 -15.12
CA ARG A 262 -9.58 0.15 -15.32
C ARG A 262 -9.14 0.79 -14.01
N GLN A 263 -7.82 0.98 -13.88
CA GLN A 263 -7.18 1.59 -12.70
C GLN A 263 -7.66 0.91 -11.39
N PRO A 264 -7.29 -0.35 -11.18
CA PRO A 264 -7.65 -1.07 -9.97
C PRO A 264 -6.93 -0.46 -8.76
N GLU A 265 -7.64 -0.33 -7.64
CA GLU A 265 -7.15 0.33 -6.42
C GLU A 265 -7.04 -0.61 -5.22
N ALA A 266 -8.10 -1.39 -4.98
CA ALA A 266 -8.24 -2.22 -3.79
C ALA A 266 -8.72 -3.62 -4.17
N ILE A 267 -8.39 -4.58 -3.31
CA ILE A 267 -8.67 -6.00 -3.48
C ILE A 267 -9.18 -6.58 -2.18
N ALA A 268 -10.17 -7.48 -2.28
CA ALA A 268 -10.65 -8.28 -1.17
C ALA A 268 -10.83 -9.72 -1.63
N VAL A 269 -10.60 -10.67 -0.73
CA VAL A 269 -10.77 -12.10 -0.98
C VAL A 269 -11.91 -12.61 -0.12
N ALA A 270 -12.78 -13.45 -0.70
CA ALA A 270 -13.83 -14.14 0.04
C ALA A 270 -13.65 -15.66 -0.09
N GLY A 271 -13.49 -16.32 1.05
CA GLY A 271 -13.52 -17.79 1.12
C GLY A 271 -14.95 -18.29 0.97
N ILE A 272 -15.18 -19.15 -0.02
CA ILE A 272 -16.42 -19.91 -0.18
C ILE A 272 -16.31 -21.26 0.54
N SER A 273 -15.12 -21.86 0.50
CA SER A 273 -14.76 -23.12 1.17
C SER A 273 -13.24 -23.14 1.39
N SER A 274 -12.70 -24.18 2.05
CA SER A 274 -11.24 -24.29 2.31
C SER A 274 -10.38 -24.21 1.04
N GLU A 275 -10.90 -24.62 -0.12
CA GLU A 275 -10.16 -24.67 -1.39
C GLU A 275 -10.65 -23.68 -2.45
N ARG A 276 -11.68 -22.88 -2.14
CA ARG A 276 -12.32 -22.01 -3.13
C ARG A 276 -12.48 -20.61 -2.59
N GLU A 277 -11.91 -19.67 -3.32
CA GLU A 277 -12.02 -18.25 -3.03
C GLU A 277 -12.41 -17.46 -4.28
N LEU A 278 -13.08 -16.34 -4.04
CA LEU A 278 -13.33 -15.31 -5.04
C LEU A 278 -12.52 -14.07 -4.69
N ILE A 279 -11.93 -13.47 -5.71
CA ILE A 279 -11.15 -12.25 -5.60
C ILE A 279 -12.00 -11.12 -6.19
N PHE A 280 -12.14 -10.03 -5.44
CA PHE A 280 -12.88 -8.84 -5.85
C PHE A 280 -11.93 -7.66 -5.95
N VAL A 281 -11.94 -6.98 -7.08
CA VAL A 281 -11.07 -5.82 -7.32
C VAL A 281 -11.90 -4.58 -7.62
N ALA A 282 -11.73 -3.53 -6.81
CA ALA A 282 -12.33 -2.23 -7.03
C ALA A 282 -11.56 -1.46 -8.12
N ASN A 283 -12.25 -1.13 -9.21
CA ASN A 283 -11.68 -0.44 -10.36
C ASN A 283 -12.11 1.03 -10.39
N TYR A 284 -11.24 1.90 -9.88
CA TYR A 284 -11.54 3.33 -9.72
C TYR A 284 -11.86 4.02 -11.04
N GLY A 285 -11.08 3.72 -12.09
CA GLY A 285 -11.20 4.35 -13.39
C GLY A 285 -12.45 3.94 -14.18
N SER A 286 -13.05 2.79 -13.87
CA SER A 286 -14.25 2.29 -14.56
C SER A 286 -15.51 2.28 -13.70
N ASN A 287 -15.44 2.64 -12.42
CA ASN A 287 -16.57 2.58 -11.47
C ASN A 287 -17.18 1.18 -11.35
N THR A 288 -16.34 0.13 -11.38
CA THR A 288 -16.79 -1.27 -11.38
C THR A 288 -15.99 -2.12 -10.43
N VAL A 289 -16.54 -3.26 -10.03
CA VAL A 289 -15.80 -4.35 -9.38
C VAL A 289 -15.60 -5.50 -10.36
N SER A 290 -14.37 -6.00 -10.44
CA SER A 290 -14.05 -7.24 -11.16
C SER A 290 -14.10 -8.40 -10.17
N MET A 291 -14.89 -9.44 -10.48
CA MET A 291 -14.95 -10.68 -9.72
C MET A 291 -14.16 -11.76 -10.45
N VAL A 292 -13.17 -12.35 -9.78
CA VAL A 292 -12.23 -13.32 -10.35
C VAL A 292 -12.26 -14.61 -9.54
N ASP A 293 -12.24 -15.75 -10.22
CA ASP A 293 -12.10 -17.06 -9.58
C ASP A 293 -10.64 -17.28 -9.12
N GLY A 294 -10.42 -17.54 -7.82
CA GLY A 294 -9.07 -17.69 -7.26
C GLY A 294 -8.36 -19.00 -7.63
N ALA A 295 -9.08 -19.98 -8.18
CA ALA A 295 -8.50 -21.25 -8.64
C ALA A 295 -8.13 -21.21 -10.13
N THR A 296 -8.98 -20.61 -10.97
CA THR A 296 -8.77 -20.57 -12.43
C THR A 296 -8.21 -19.23 -12.93
N TYR A 297 -8.18 -18.20 -12.09
CA TYR A 297 -7.82 -16.81 -12.42
C TYR A 297 -8.63 -16.22 -13.58
N GLN A 298 -9.85 -16.70 -13.77
CA GLN A 298 -10.77 -16.16 -14.77
C GLN A 298 -11.62 -15.06 -14.15
N GLU A 299 -11.70 -13.91 -14.84
CA GLU A 299 -12.63 -12.83 -14.50
C GLU A 299 -14.05 -13.29 -14.88
N LEU A 300 -14.88 -13.55 -13.86
CA LEU A 300 -16.22 -14.11 -13.97
C LEU A 300 -17.26 -13.04 -14.32
N GLU A 301 -17.15 -11.88 -13.69
CA GLU A 301 -18.16 -10.83 -13.79
C GLU A 301 -17.55 -9.43 -13.60
N LYS A 302 -18.11 -8.47 -14.33
CA LYS A 302 -17.92 -7.04 -14.08
C LYS A 302 -19.20 -6.47 -13.49
N ILE A 303 -19.09 -5.89 -12.30
CA ILE A 303 -20.21 -5.43 -11.49
C ILE A 303 -20.16 -3.90 -11.42
N ASP A 304 -21.22 -3.23 -11.85
CA ASP A 304 -21.30 -1.77 -11.77
C ASP A 304 -21.58 -1.32 -10.33
N VAL A 305 -20.83 -0.32 -9.85
CA VAL A 305 -20.93 0.22 -8.49
C VAL A 305 -20.98 1.75 -8.52
N GLY A 306 -20.97 2.39 -7.35
CA GLY A 306 -20.87 3.84 -7.25
C GLY A 306 -19.56 4.40 -7.82
N ARG A 307 -19.47 5.74 -7.88
CA ARG A 307 -18.33 6.40 -8.53
C ARG A 307 -17.08 6.46 -7.64
N GLY A 308 -15.92 6.17 -8.24
CA GLY A 308 -14.62 6.18 -7.59
C GLY A 308 -14.48 5.10 -6.49
N PRO A 309 -14.71 3.81 -6.81
CA PRO A 309 -14.50 2.74 -5.84
C PRO A 309 -13.02 2.69 -5.44
N ILE A 310 -12.72 2.84 -4.15
CA ILE A 310 -11.34 2.98 -3.64
C ILE A 310 -10.98 2.00 -2.51
N ALA A 311 -11.98 1.47 -1.79
CA ALA A 311 -11.79 0.43 -0.80
C ALA A 311 -12.88 -0.63 -0.93
N ILE A 312 -12.54 -1.88 -0.60
CA ILE A 312 -13.42 -3.03 -0.74
C ILE A 312 -13.14 -4.02 0.39
N ALA A 313 -14.19 -4.63 0.96
CA ALA A 313 -14.06 -5.78 1.85
C ALA A 313 -15.26 -6.70 1.70
N THR A 314 -15.13 -7.93 2.18
CA THR A 314 -16.13 -8.99 2.08
C THR A 314 -16.63 -9.37 3.48
N ASP A 315 -17.85 -9.92 3.57
CA ASP A 315 -18.26 -10.57 4.81
C ASP A 315 -17.28 -11.72 5.13
N PRO A 316 -16.83 -11.83 6.39
CA PRO A 316 -16.04 -12.97 6.79
C PRO A 316 -16.85 -14.28 6.80
N PRO A 317 -16.19 -15.42 7.02
CA PRO A 317 -16.86 -16.70 7.27
C PRO A 317 -17.81 -16.62 8.48
N ALA A 318 -18.87 -17.45 8.47
CA ALA A 318 -19.90 -17.46 9.52
C ALA A 318 -19.34 -17.82 10.90
N GLU A 319 -18.20 -18.51 10.94
CA GLU A 319 -17.44 -18.85 12.14
C GLU A 319 -17.01 -17.62 12.92
N ASN A 320 -16.82 -16.46 12.27
CA ASN A 320 -16.47 -15.22 12.96
C ASN A 320 -17.60 -14.70 13.87
N LEU A 321 -18.83 -15.19 13.73
CA LEU A 321 -19.93 -14.92 14.66
C LEU A 321 -19.82 -15.72 15.97
N ALA A 322 -18.99 -16.78 16.00
CA ALA A 322 -18.79 -17.56 17.19
C ALA A 322 -18.21 -16.69 18.31
N GLY A 323 -18.87 -16.67 19.46
CA GLY A 323 -18.46 -15.83 20.60
C GLY A 323 -18.82 -14.35 20.48
N SER A 324 -19.64 -13.94 19.49
CA SER A 324 -20.21 -12.60 19.52
C SER A 324 -21.00 -12.38 20.81
N ARG A 325 -20.67 -11.28 21.49
CA ARG A 325 -21.37 -10.77 22.69
C ARG A 325 -22.20 -9.52 22.42
N PHE A 326 -22.23 -9.08 21.17
CA PHE A 326 -22.82 -7.79 20.77
C PHE A 326 -24.14 -7.97 20.04
N LEU A 327 -24.33 -9.09 19.34
CA LEU A 327 -25.53 -9.38 18.55
C LEU A 327 -26.57 -10.15 19.36
N SER A 328 -27.84 -9.94 19.03
CA SER A 328 -28.94 -10.76 19.53
C SER A 328 -28.86 -12.19 18.94
N PHE A 329 -29.48 -13.17 19.62
CA PHE A 329 -29.57 -14.53 19.07
C PHE A 329 -30.27 -14.56 17.72
N ASP A 330 -31.29 -13.73 17.52
CA ASP A 330 -32.03 -13.65 16.26
C ASP A 330 -31.14 -13.12 15.12
N ASP A 331 -30.37 -12.06 15.38
CA ASP A 331 -29.46 -11.50 14.37
C ASP A 331 -28.33 -12.48 14.03
N ILE A 332 -27.78 -13.20 15.01
CA ILE A 332 -26.81 -14.26 14.77
C ILE A 332 -27.40 -15.34 13.85
N ASN A 333 -28.64 -15.78 14.11
CA ASN A 333 -29.31 -16.79 13.30
C ASN A 333 -29.57 -16.29 11.87
N VAL A 334 -30.00 -15.04 11.70
CA VAL A 334 -30.20 -14.42 10.38
C VAL A 334 -28.89 -14.38 9.60
N LEU A 335 -27.80 -13.91 10.22
CA LEU A 335 -26.50 -13.81 9.55
C LEU A 335 -25.92 -15.18 9.21
N ARG A 336 -26.02 -16.17 10.10
CA ARG A 336 -25.57 -17.55 9.82
C ARG A 336 -26.34 -18.17 8.65
N SER A 337 -27.67 -18.06 8.68
CA SER A 337 -28.54 -18.58 7.60
C SER A 337 -28.25 -17.88 6.28
N TYR A 338 -28.00 -16.56 6.31
CA TYR A 338 -27.60 -15.80 5.13
C TYR A 338 -26.28 -16.31 4.54
N ARG A 339 -25.28 -16.59 5.39
CA ARG A 339 -23.95 -17.05 4.97
C ARG A 339 -23.90 -18.45 4.38
N GLU A 340 -24.94 -19.26 4.54
CA GLU A 340 -25.03 -20.58 3.88
C GLU A 340 -25.04 -20.48 2.36
N ARG A 341 -25.52 -19.35 1.81
CA ARG A 341 -25.62 -19.14 0.36
C ARG A 341 -25.07 -17.81 -0.11
N PHE A 342 -25.20 -16.75 0.69
CA PHE A 342 -24.89 -15.40 0.28
C PHE A 342 -23.79 -14.79 1.13
N PHE A 343 -23.11 -13.80 0.56
CA PHE A 343 -22.32 -12.84 1.32
C PHE A 343 -22.35 -11.49 0.66
N ASN A 344 -22.04 -10.46 1.42
CA ASN A 344 -21.92 -9.11 0.93
C ASN A 344 -20.47 -8.77 0.62
N VAL A 345 -20.30 -7.99 -0.44
CA VAL A 345 -19.07 -7.27 -0.75
C VAL A 345 -19.38 -5.78 -0.62
N TYR A 346 -18.67 -5.10 0.27
CA TYR A 346 -18.82 -3.68 0.55
C TYR A 346 -17.78 -2.91 -0.23
N VAL A 347 -18.21 -1.92 -1.00
CA VAL A 347 -17.34 -1.09 -1.86
C VAL A 347 -17.55 0.37 -1.53
N VAL A 348 -16.50 1.03 -1.05
CA VAL A 348 -16.52 2.47 -0.76
C VAL A 348 -16.28 3.27 -2.03
N ASN A 349 -17.25 4.13 -2.37
CA ASN A 349 -17.26 4.93 -3.59
C ASN A 349 -17.02 6.41 -3.27
N GLN A 350 -15.75 6.80 -3.29
CA GLN A 350 -15.28 8.11 -2.84
C GLN A 350 -15.99 9.28 -3.55
N ASN A 351 -16.18 9.19 -4.88
CA ASN A 351 -16.66 10.31 -5.70
C ASN A 351 -18.20 10.41 -5.74
N SER A 352 -18.89 9.50 -5.05
CA SER A 352 -20.36 9.51 -4.94
C SER A 352 -20.86 9.56 -3.50
N ASN A 353 -19.96 9.65 -2.51
CA ASN A 353 -20.31 9.63 -1.08
C ASN A 353 -21.23 8.45 -0.72
N SER A 354 -20.93 7.27 -1.25
CA SER A 354 -21.76 6.08 -1.08
C SER A 354 -20.93 4.84 -0.82
N VAL A 355 -21.59 3.81 -0.28
CA VAL A 355 -21.09 2.44 -0.22
C VAL A 355 -22.01 1.55 -1.05
N SER A 356 -21.46 0.83 -2.01
CA SER A 356 -22.19 -0.22 -2.73
C SER A 356 -22.06 -1.52 -1.95
N ILE A 357 -23.19 -2.15 -1.63
CA ILE A 357 -23.29 -3.49 -1.07
C ILE A 357 -23.68 -4.42 -2.20
N VAL A 358 -22.77 -5.29 -2.60
CA VAL A 358 -22.99 -6.28 -3.64
C VAL A 358 -23.30 -7.61 -2.98
N ARG A 359 -24.52 -8.14 -3.15
CA ARG A 359 -24.87 -9.49 -2.69
C ARG A 359 -24.35 -10.51 -3.71
N ILE A 360 -23.52 -11.43 -3.25
CA ILE A 360 -22.97 -12.53 -4.06
C ILE A 360 -23.64 -13.84 -3.67
N ASP A 361 -24.11 -14.61 -4.65
CA ASP A 361 -24.47 -16.01 -4.48
C ASP A 361 -23.19 -16.85 -4.55
N ALA A 362 -22.78 -17.43 -3.42
CA ALA A 362 -21.54 -18.19 -3.27
C ALA A 362 -21.54 -19.49 -4.08
N VAL A 363 -22.73 -20.07 -4.34
CA VAL A 363 -22.88 -21.32 -5.10
C VAL A 363 -22.85 -21.01 -6.59
N ALA A 364 -23.61 -20.00 -7.03
CA ALA A 364 -23.66 -19.61 -8.43
C ALA A 364 -22.43 -18.80 -8.89
N LYS A 365 -21.63 -18.29 -7.95
CA LYS A 365 -20.51 -17.37 -8.18
C LYS A 365 -20.94 -16.18 -9.04
N LYS A 366 -22.03 -15.52 -8.63
CA LYS A 366 -22.66 -14.43 -9.38
C LYS A 366 -23.17 -13.33 -8.46
N SER A 367 -23.11 -12.09 -8.93
CA SER A 367 -23.79 -10.97 -8.28
C SER A 367 -25.31 -11.07 -8.46
N MET A 368 -26.04 -10.75 -7.40
CA MET A 368 -27.52 -10.82 -7.36
C MET A 368 -28.15 -9.43 -7.36
N GLU A 369 -27.60 -8.54 -6.53
CA GLU A 369 -28.08 -7.17 -6.37
C GLU A 369 -26.93 -6.26 -5.93
N VAL A 370 -27.06 -4.97 -6.27
CA VAL A 370 -26.17 -3.90 -5.82
C VAL A 370 -27.03 -2.84 -5.15
N ILE A 371 -26.86 -2.68 -3.83
CA ILE A 371 -27.53 -1.66 -3.02
C ILE A 371 -26.56 -0.51 -2.80
N ASN A 372 -26.94 0.72 -3.11
CA ASN A 372 -26.13 1.90 -2.81
C ASN A 372 -26.68 2.62 -1.59
N LEU A 373 -25.87 2.73 -0.54
CA LEU A 373 -26.19 3.49 0.67
C LEU A 373 -25.37 4.78 0.69
N ASN A 374 -26.03 5.91 0.95
CA ASN A 374 -25.34 7.17 1.14
C ASN A 374 -24.61 7.17 2.49
N VAL A 375 -23.38 7.66 2.49
CA VAL A 375 -22.56 7.85 3.69
C VAL A 375 -22.06 9.30 3.73
N GLU A 376 -21.24 9.62 4.73
CA GLU A 376 -20.67 10.94 4.89
C GLU A 376 -19.62 11.27 3.81
N TRP A 377 -19.11 12.51 3.82
CA TRP A 377 -18.35 13.09 2.71
C TRP A 377 -16.98 12.46 2.51
N ARG A 378 -16.67 12.13 1.25
CA ARG A 378 -15.42 11.51 0.79
C ARG A 378 -15.06 10.25 1.60
N PRO A 379 -15.86 9.17 1.51
CA PRO A 379 -15.53 7.91 2.15
C PRO A 379 -14.30 7.29 1.47
N VAL A 380 -13.38 6.74 2.26
CA VAL A 380 -12.05 6.31 1.77
C VAL A 380 -11.61 4.92 2.21
N ALA A 381 -12.11 4.43 3.35
CA ALA A 381 -11.78 3.09 3.85
C ALA A 381 -12.96 2.49 4.61
N LEU A 382 -12.95 1.17 4.76
CA LEU A 382 -13.98 0.45 5.51
C LEU A 382 -13.39 -0.71 6.32
N SER A 383 -14.07 -1.07 7.41
CA SER A 383 -13.79 -2.26 8.22
C SER A 383 -15.09 -2.98 8.51
N VAL A 384 -15.15 -4.28 8.19
CA VAL A 384 -16.30 -5.13 8.52
C VAL A 384 -16.08 -5.71 9.92
N ASP A 385 -16.96 -5.37 10.85
CA ASP A 385 -17.02 -5.94 12.19
C ASP A 385 -18.23 -6.85 12.29
N TYR A 386 -18.02 -8.10 11.87
CA TYR A 386 -19.08 -9.08 11.82
C TYR A 386 -19.57 -9.49 13.20
N GLN A 387 -18.71 -9.42 14.23
CA GLN A 387 -19.10 -9.71 15.61
C GLN A 387 -20.06 -8.66 16.18
N ARG A 388 -19.94 -7.40 15.76
CA ARG A 388 -20.92 -6.35 16.08
C ARG A 388 -22.06 -6.24 15.07
N GLY A 389 -21.96 -6.94 13.94
CA GLY A 389 -22.86 -6.78 12.80
C GLY A 389 -22.83 -5.37 12.22
N LYS A 390 -21.66 -4.72 12.22
CA LYS A 390 -21.49 -3.35 11.72
C LYS A 390 -20.38 -3.27 10.66
N VAL A 391 -20.51 -2.34 9.72
CA VAL A 391 -19.41 -1.91 8.84
C VAL A 391 -19.09 -0.46 9.15
N TYR A 392 -17.85 -0.19 9.54
CA TYR A 392 -17.37 1.15 9.83
C TYR A 392 -16.74 1.75 8.58
N ILE A 393 -17.09 2.99 8.24
CA ILE A 393 -16.59 3.71 7.06
C ILE A 393 -15.87 4.98 7.51
N ALA A 394 -14.59 5.08 7.14
CA ALA A 394 -13.78 6.27 7.31
C ALA A 394 -14.15 7.32 6.25
N ASN A 395 -14.44 8.53 6.71
CA ASN A 395 -14.80 9.66 5.86
C ASN A 395 -13.74 10.75 6.02
N TYR A 396 -13.10 11.13 4.93
CA TYR A 396 -11.96 12.04 5.00
C TYR A 396 -12.39 13.47 5.33
N ASP A 397 -13.45 13.95 4.66
CA ASP A 397 -13.92 15.34 4.74
C ASP A 397 -15.09 15.50 5.75
N SER A 398 -15.27 14.56 6.67
CA SER A 398 -16.29 14.60 7.72
C SER A 398 -15.66 14.32 9.08
N ASP A 399 -16.18 14.96 10.13
CA ASP A 399 -15.79 14.70 11.52
C ASP A 399 -16.52 13.48 12.11
N LYS A 400 -17.22 12.71 11.25
CA LYS A 400 -18.03 11.55 11.61
C LYS A 400 -17.53 10.28 10.93
N LEU A 401 -17.63 9.18 11.66
CA LEU A 401 -17.52 7.83 11.11
C LEU A 401 -18.91 7.35 10.70
N SER A 402 -19.09 6.87 9.47
CA SER A 402 -20.38 6.25 9.08
C SER A 402 -20.39 4.78 9.48
N VAL A 403 -21.55 4.29 9.90
CA VAL A 403 -21.73 2.92 10.40
C VAL A 403 -22.92 2.28 9.69
N ILE A 404 -22.69 1.17 9.01
CA ILE A 404 -23.72 0.40 8.32
C ILE A 404 -24.11 -0.81 9.19
N ASP A 405 -25.40 -1.05 9.34
CA ASP A 405 -25.96 -2.20 10.06
C ASP A 405 -26.12 -3.42 9.14
N ILE A 406 -25.34 -4.47 9.41
CA ILE A 406 -25.32 -5.70 8.59
C ILE A 406 -26.65 -6.46 8.71
N PRO A 407 -27.20 -6.75 9.91
CA PRO A 407 -28.51 -7.39 10.03
C PRO A 407 -29.65 -6.67 9.28
N LYS A 408 -29.72 -5.33 9.34
CA LYS A 408 -30.73 -4.56 8.60
C LYS A 408 -30.57 -4.71 7.09
N THR A 409 -29.36 -4.56 6.57
CA THR A 409 -29.09 -4.69 5.13
C THR A 409 -29.37 -6.11 4.62
N VAL A 410 -29.05 -7.13 5.40
CA VAL A 410 -29.40 -8.53 5.11
C VAL A 410 -30.92 -8.75 5.10
N LYS A 411 -31.67 -8.08 5.99
CA LYS A 411 -33.15 -8.08 6.00
C LYS A 411 -33.76 -7.20 4.88
N GLY A 412 -32.95 -6.58 4.02
CA GLY A 412 -33.41 -5.70 2.94
C GLY A 412 -33.84 -4.30 3.39
N ILE A 413 -33.53 -3.91 4.62
CA ILE A 413 -33.88 -2.60 5.19
C ILE A 413 -32.74 -1.62 4.89
N THR A 414 -33.05 -0.51 4.22
CA THR A 414 -32.05 0.51 3.79
C THR A 414 -32.28 1.91 4.36
N SER A 415 -33.50 2.24 4.78
CA SER A 415 -33.91 3.61 5.18
C SER A 415 -33.19 4.15 6.42
N ASP A 416 -32.72 3.28 7.30
CA ASP A 416 -32.08 3.58 8.58
C ASP A 416 -30.93 2.60 8.87
N ALA A 417 -30.38 2.02 7.81
CA ALA A 417 -29.24 1.10 7.88
C ALA A 417 -27.92 1.82 8.12
N VAL A 418 -27.86 3.14 7.89
CA VAL A 418 -26.66 3.96 8.09
C VAL A 418 -26.87 4.90 9.27
N SER A 419 -25.94 4.86 10.23
CA SER A 419 -25.83 5.81 11.35
C SER A 419 -24.42 6.42 11.40
N THR A 420 -24.17 7.31 12.37
CA THR A 420 -22.86 7.97 12.51
C THR A 420 -22.34 7.97 13.94
N ILE A 421 -21.02 7.86 14.09
CA ILE A 421 -20.30 8.21 15.33
C ILE A 421 -19.68 9.59 15.11
N ASN A 422 -20.14 10.57 15.87
CA ASN A 422 -19.73 11.96 15.72
C ASN A 422 -18.45 12.27 16.50
N ASN A 423 -17.79 13.39 16.18
CA ASN A 423 -16.60 13.89 16.86
C ASN A 423 -15.41 12.91 16.83
N VAL A 424 -15.20 12.22 15.70
CA VAL A 424 -14.00 11.38 15.48
C VAL A 424 -12.83 12.14 14.86
N GLY A 425 -13.09 13.36 14.37
CA GLY A 425 -12.11 14.23 13.71
C GLY A 425 -12.08 14.06 12.19
N PHE A 426 -11.42 15.00 11.51
CA PHE A 426 -11.25 15.03 10.05
C PHE A 426 -9.98 14.29 9.60
N SER A 427 -9.85 14.11 8.29
CA SER A 427 -8.70 13.47 7.63
C SER A 427 -8.50 12.02 8.04
N ILE A 428 -9.60 11.33 8.37
CA ILE A 428 -9.57 9.90 8.66
C ILE A 428 -9.53 9.14 7.34
N ILE A 429 -8.46 8.36 7.15
CA ILE A 429 -8.15 7.61 5.93
C ILE A 429 -8.22 6.09 6.08
N GLY A 430 -8.29 5.60 7.31
CA GLY A 430 -8.30 4.17 7.62
C GLY A 430 -9.13 3.88 8.85
N VAL A 431 -9.67 2.68 8.93
CA VAL A 431 -10.49 2.21 10.04
C VAL A 431 -10.27 0.71 10.23
N ILE A 432 -10.11 0.26 11.47
CA ILE A 432 -10.06 -1.16 11.86
C ILE A 432 -10.87 -1.36 13.11
N ALA A 433 -11.79 -2.31 13.08
CA ALA A 433 -12.49 -2.77 14.27
C ALA A 433 -11.68 -3.84 15.03
N ASP A 434 -11.65 -3.73 16.35
CA ASP A 434 -11.09 -4.71 17.28
C ASP A 434 -12.16 -5.08 18.32
N PRO A 435 -13.01 -6.09 18.02
CA PRO A 435 -14.08 -6.50 18.94
C PRO A 435 -13.54 -7.14 20.23
N ALA A 436 -12.34 -7.71 20.21
CA ALA A 436 -11.71 -8.30 21.39
C ALA A 436 -11.42 -7.23 22.47
N PHE A 437 -10.92 -6.06 22.08
CA PHE A 437 -10.62 -4.96 23.00
C PHE A 437 -11.75 -3.94 23.17
N ASP A 438 -12.91 -4.20 22.59
CA ASP A 438 -14.03 -3.26 22.49
C ASP A 438 -13.66 -1.91 21.83
N ARG A 439 -12.87 -1.93 20.75
CA ARG A 439 -12.26 -0.73 20.16
C ARG A 439 -12.46 -0.64 18.65
N VAL A 440 -12.33 0.57 18.14
CA VAL A 440 -12.09 0.87 16.72
C VAL A 440 -10.88 1.79 16.64
N TYR A 441 -9.95 1.49 15.74
CA TYR A 441 -8.76 2.27 15.46
C TYR A 441 -8.97 3.04 14.16
N LEU A 442 -8.82 4.36 14.20
CA LEU A 442 -8.93 5.24 13.05
C LEU A 442 -7.54 5.75 12.69
N LEU A 443 -7.21 5.73 11.40
CA LEU A 443 -5.95 6.26 10.91
C LEU A 443 -6.18 7.67 10.38
N LYS A 444 -5.46 8.65 10.94
CA LYS A 444 -5.55 10.05 10.57
C LYS A 444 -4.31 10.46 9.76
N GLU A 445 -4.53 11.16 8.64
CA GLU A 445 -3.43 11.57 7.76
C GLU A 445 -2.66 12.79 8.29
N ILE A 446 -3.36 13.76 8.89
CA ILE A 446 -2.80 15.08 9.24
C ILE A 446 -3.24 15.52 10.66
N PRO A 447 -2.34 15.55 11.66
CA PRO A 447 -1.04 14.87 11.66
C PRO A 447 -1.20 13.35 11.59
N GLY A 448 -0.11 12.64 11.25
CA GLY A 448 -0.10 11.18 11.19
C GLY A 448 -0.32 10.56 12.56
N GLU A 449 -1.51 10.03 12.82
CA GLU A 449 -1.90 9.48 14.11
C GLU A 449 -2.85 8.28 13.98
N VAL A 450 -2.77 7.35 14.92
CA VAL A 450 -3.82 6.36 15.18
C VAL A 450 -4.70 6.88 16.30
N VAL A 451 -5.95 7.19 15.99
CA VAL A 451 -6.98 7.61 16.95
C VAL A 451 -7.72 6.37 17.45
N ILE A 452 -7.76 6.18 18.76
CA ILE A 452 -8.44 5.05 19.39
C ILE A 452 -9.82 5.51 19.81
N ILE A 453 -10.86 4.85 19.32
CA ILE A 453 -12.24 5.12 19.76
C ILE A 453 -12.89 3.89 20.39
N ARG A 454 -13.86 4.11 21.25
CA ARG A 454 -14.80 3.07 21.70
C ARG A 454 -16.10 3.22 20.92
N PRO A 455 -16.51 2.22 20.11
CA PRO A 455 -17.79 2.29 19.43
C PRO A 455 -18.92 2.24 20.46
N PHE A 456 -19.85 3.19 20.41
CA PHE A 456 -21.01 3.20 21.32
C PHE A 456 -21.88 1.96 21.06
N THR A 457 -22.31 1.29 22.13
CA THR A 457 -23.35 0.26 22.08
C THR A 457 -24.71 0.95 22.24
N GLU A 458 -25.69 0.58 21.41
CA GLU A 458 -27.01 1.23 21.30
C GLU A 458 -27.79 1.31 22.64
N SER A 459 -27.38 0.59 23.69
CA SER A 459 -28.01 0.61 25.02
C SER A 459 -27.65 1.81 25.91
N LEU A 460 -26.69 2.67 25.52
CA LEU A 460 -26.22 3.80 26.35
C LEU A 460 -26.85 5.16 26.00
N ASP A 461 -27.84 5.17 25.09
CA ASP A 461 -28.45 6.39 24.54
C ASP A 461 -29.29 7.22 25.54
N THR A 462 -29.50 6.73 26.76
CA THR A 462 -30.30 7.43 27.79
C THR A 462 -29.53 8.46 28.62
N LEU A 463 -28.20 8.53 28.51
CA LEU A 463 -27.39 9.53 29.19
C LEU A 463 -26.64 10.38 28.16
N ARG A 464 -27.29 11.48 27.73
CA ARG A 464 -26.66 12.60 27.03
C ARG A 464 -25.60 13.27 27.91
N THR A 465 -24.46 12.62 28.07
CA THR A 465 -23.20 13.27 28.38
C THR A 465 -22.24 12.82 27.29
N VAL A 466 -22.04 13.68 26.30
CA VAL A 466 -21.23 13.44 25.10
C VAL A 466 -19.78 13.25 25.53
N MET A 467 -19.42 12.04 25.98
CA MET A 467 -18.02 11.68 26.08
C MET A 467 -17.48 11.64 24.65
N PRO A 468 -16.36 12.32 24.36
CA PRO A 468 -15.71 12.14 23.08
C PRO A 468 -15.42 10.65 22.88
N PRO A 469 -15.76 10.05 21.73
CA PRO A 469 -15.51 8.63 21.50
C PRO A 469 -14.02 8.30 21.53
N VAL A 470 -13.17 9.32 21.37
CA VAL A 470 -11.71 9.26 21.36
C VAL A 470 -11.15 9.02 22.76
N MET A 471 -10.47 7.90 22.93
CA MET A 471 -9.79 7.49 24.16
C MET A 471 -8.30 7.86 24.20
N GLY A 472 -7.75 8.32 23.09
CA GLY A 472 -6.35 8.70 22.95
C GLY A 472 -5.86 8.58 21.52
N THR A 473 -4.67 9.11 21.26
CA THR A 473 -3.98 9.04 19.98
C THR A 473 -2.57 8.48 20.15
N ILE A 474 -2.04 7.89 19.08
CA ILE A 474 -0.66 7.40 18.99
C ILE A 474 -0.07 8.02 17.73
N THR A 475 1.02 8.75 17.85
CA THR A 475 1.71 9.36 16.71
C THR A 475 2.38 8.31 15.85
N VAL A 476 2.36 8.49 14.53
CA VAL A 476 3.02 7.62 13.55
C VAL A 476 3.84 8.45 12.56
N GLY A 477 4.40 7.80 11.54
CA GLY A 477 5.12 8.49 10.46
C GLY A 477 4.23 9.41 9.61
N SER A 478 4.85 10.09 8.65
CA SER A 478 4.18 11.10 7.83
C SER A 478 3.30 10.48 6.74
N ALA A 479 2.17 11.15 6.45
CA ALA A 479 1.17 10.75 5.46
C ALA A 479 0.87 9.24 5.49
N PRO A 480 0.34 8.71 6.61
CA PRO A 480 -0.04 7.31 6.68
C PRO A 480 -1.06 6.98 5.59
N ARG A 481 -1.13 5.71 5.16
CA ARG A 481 -2.03 5.29 4.08
C ARG A 481 -2.88 4.08 4.40
N SER A 482 -2.31 3.12 5.14
CA SER A 482 -3.01 1.90 5.51
C SER A 482 -2.60 1.46 6.90
N ILE A 483 -3.44 0.67 7.53
CA ILE A 483 -3.23 0.07 8.83
C ILE A 483 -3.69 -1.39 8.75
N VAL A 484 -3.03 -2.29 9.49
CA VAL A 484 -3.51 -3.66 9.71
C VAL A 484 -3.34 -4.05 11.18
N LEU A 485 -4.23 -4.93 11.65
CA LEU A 485 -4.15 -5.54 12.97
C LEU A 485 -3.48 -6.89 12.90
N ASP A 486 -2.54 -7.15 13.82
CA ASP A 486 -1.96 -8.47 14.01
C ASP A 486 -3.06 -9.46 14.46
N PRO A 487 -3.24 -10.63 13.80
CA PRO A 487 -4.22 -11.64 14.21
C PRO A 487 -4.03 -12.15 15.64
N GLU A 488 -2.83 -12.05 16.20
CA GLU A 488 -2.59 -12.37 17.63
C GLU A 488 -3.08 -11.26 18.58
N GLY A 489 -3.57 -10.15 18.05
CA GLY A 489 -4.21 -9.09 18.81
C GLY A 489 -3.25 -8.27 19.66
N ARG A 490 -1.94 -8.28 19.39
CA ARG A 490 -0.95 -7.50 20.17
C ARG A 490 -0.53 -6.19 19.50
N LYS A 491 -0.29 -6.21 18.19
CA LYS A 491 0.29 -5.06 17.46
C LYS A 491 -0.62 -4.51 16.35
N LEU A 492 -0.45 -3.24 16.05
CA LEU A 492 -0.93 -2.58 14.83
C LEU A 492 0.29 -2.20 13.98
N TYR A 493 0.15 -2.35 12.67
CA TYR A 493 1.15 -1.92 11.71
C TYR A 493 0.56 -0.82 10.85
N VAL A 494 1.21 0.33 10.80
CA VAL A 494 0.77 1.49 10.01
C VAL A 494 1.77 1.77 8.91
N VAL A 495 1.29 1.78 7.68
CA VAL A 495 2.08 2.14 6.50
C VAL A 495 2.14 3.66 6.37
N ASN A 496 3.35 4.21 6.42
CA ASN A 496 3.60 5.65 6.31
C ASN A 496 4.15 6.00 4.94
N ARG A 497 3.27 6.48 4.05
CA ARG A 497 3.60 6.74 2.66
C ARG A 497 4.57 7.91 2.49
N GLY A 498 4.51 8.90 3.38
CA GLY A 498 5.35 10.10 3.33
C GLY A 498 6.75 9.90 3.89
N SER A 499 6.98 8.83 4.67
CA SER A 499 8.27 8.56 5.32
C SER A 499 8.87 7.19 4.97
N ASP A 500 8.30 6.52 3.96
CA ASP A 500 8.79 5.26 3.40
C ASP A 500 9.05 4.17 4.46
N ASN A 501 8.18 4.08 5.47
CA ASN A 501 8.35 3.14 6.58
C ASN A 501 7.01 2.60 7.10
N ILE A 502 7.10 1.64 8.03
CA ILE A 502 5.98 1.12 8.80
C ILE A 502 6.20 1.44 10.27
N SER A 503 5.21 2.06 10.92
CA SER A 503 5.17 2.18 12.38
C SER A 503 4.60 0.89 12.98
N VAL A 504 5.34 0.27 13.89
CA VAL A 504 4.90 -0.88 14.70
C VAL A 504 4.41 -0.37 16.04
N ILE A 505 3.14 -0.61 16.36
CA ILE A 505 2.48 -0.05 17.54
C ILE A 505 2.01 -1.19 18.43
N ASP A 506 2.35 -1.13 19.73
CA ASP A 506 1.76 -2.02 20.73
C ASP A 506 0.45 -1.41 21.26
N LYS A 507 -0.64 -2.20 21.17
CA LYS A 507 -2.00 -1.73 21.55
C LYS A 507 -2.22 -1.59 23.05
N THR A 508 -1.39 -2.26 23.85
CA THR A 508 -1.46 -2.32 25.31
C THR A 508 -0.74 -1.11 25.90
N THR A 509 0.51 -0.89 25.49
CA THR A 509 1.32 0.25 25.94
C THR A 509 0.96 1.54 25.22
N LYS A 510 0.26 1.45 24.07
CA LYS A 510 -0.14 2.57 23.21
C LYS A 510 1.05 3.39 22.70
N ASN A 511 2.18 2.73 22.45
CA ASN A 511 3.40 3.36 21.97
C ASN A 511 3.86 2.74 20.64
N GLN A 512 4.54 3.54 19.84
CA GLN A 512 5.30 3.04 18.70
C GLN A 512 6.59 2.38 19.21
N GLU A 513 6.75 1.09 18.96
CA GLU A 513 7.91 0.29 19.38
C GLU A 513 9.06 0.34 18.37
N GLN A 514 8.71 0.38 17.09
CA GLN A 514 9.67 0.24 16.00
C GLN A 514 9.21 1.01 14.76
N SER A 515 10.18 1.40 13.93
CA SER A 515 9.98 1.88 12.57
C SER A 515 10.75 0.96 11.63
N ILE A 516 10.08 0.39 10.63
CA ILE A 516 10.67 -0.55 9.67
C ILE A 516 10.75 0.16 8.31
N PRO A 517 11.94 0.40 7.75
CA PRO A 517 12.08 1.02 6.43
C PRO A 517 11.62 0.06 5.34
N VAL A 518 10.86 0.56 4.37
CA VAL A 518 10.36 -0.20 3.22
C VAL A 518 10.68 0.53 1.91
N GLY A 519 10.17 0.03 0.78
CA GLY A 519 10.30 0.73 -0.50
C GLY A 519 9.57 2.07 -0.53
N LYS A 520 9.74 2.79 -1.64
CA LYS A 520 9.18 4.15 -1.81
C LYS A 520 7.67 4.17 -1.96
N ARG A 521 7.04 5.10 -1.24
CA ARG A 521 5.59 5.36 -1.19
C ARG A 521 4.79 4.09 -0.95
N PRO A 522 4.97 3.47 0.23
CA PRO A 522 4.21 2.29 0.58
C PRO A 522 2.72 2.62 0.67
N TYR A 523 1.86 1.66 0.30
CA TYR A 523 0.42 1.88 0.12
C TYR A 523 -0.43 0.87 0.91
N GLY A 524 -0.57 -0.36 0.41
CA GLY A 524 -1.30 -1.44 1.06
C GLY A 524 -0.41 -2.27 1.98
N ILE A 525 -1.05 -2.92 2.97
CA ILE A 525 -0.42 -3.86 3.89
C ILE A 525 -1.38 -5.03 4.13
N THR A 526 -0.85 -6.24 4.23
CA THR A 526 -1.62 -7.42 4.61
C THR A 526 -0.77 -8.40 5.43
N ILE A 527 -1.46 -9.27 6.15
CA ILE A 527 -0.91 -10.33 7.00
C ILE A 527 -1.84 -11.54 6.87
N PHE A 528 -1.29 -12.76 6.99
CA PHE A 528 -2.11 -13.96 7.02
C PHE A 528 -2.84 -14.09 8.35
N ASP A 529 -4.14 -14.37 8.28
CA ASP A 529 -4.90 -14.78 9.45
C ASP A 529 -4.42 -16.17 9.93
N LYS A 530 -4.39 -16.37 11.26
CA LYS A 530 -4.09 -17.68 11.90
C LYS A 530 -5.09 -18.73 11.51
#